data_AF-A0A967Q115-F1
#
_entry.id   AF-A0A967Q115-F1
#
_cell.length_a   1.000
_cell.length_b   1.000
_cell.length_c   1.000
_cell.angle_alpha   90.00
_cell.angle_beta   90.00
_cell.angle_gamma   90.00
#
_symmetry.space_group_name_H-M   'P 1'
#
loop_
_entity.id
_entity.type
_entity.pdbx_description
1 polymer ?
#
loop_
_entity_poly.entity_id
_entity_poly.type
_entity_poly.pdbx_seq_one_letter_code
_entity_poly.pdbx_strand_id
1 'polypeptide(L)' 'TEWYTSRDDEFTSLRGEVLAVRSLKRGDWSVRTVTRTILTCTTEVFHIHADLDAYLDGQRVFCKTWNRVVPR' A
#
# COMPACT_ATOMS: atom_id res chain seq x y z
N THR A 1 -8.61 2.70 -3.93
CA THR A 1 -8.29 3.16 -5.28
C THR A 1 -7.00 2.54 -5.71
N GLU A 2 -6.89 2.20 -6.99
CA GLU A 2 -5.73 1.54 -7.56
C GLU A 2 -5.31 2.30 -8.81
N TRP A 3 -4.00 2.36 -9.05
CA TRP A 3 -3.38 2.98 -10.22
C TRP A 3 -2.33 2.05 -10.80
N TYR A 4 -2.28 2.00 -12.13
CA TYR A 4 -1.34 1.16 -12.86
C TYR A 4 -0.73 1.96 -14.00
N THR A 5 0.59 1.83 -14.18
CA THR A 5 1.32 2.43 -15.31
C THR A 5 2.30 1.43 -15.90
N SER A 6 2.44 1.46 -17.22
CA SER A 6 3.40 0.68 -18.01
C SER A 6 3.81 1.48 -19.24
N ARG A 7 4.96 1.13 -19.82
CA ARG A 7 5.48 1.68 -21.06
C ARG A 7 5.79 0.54 -22.03
N ASP A 8 4.96 0.41 -23.06
CA ASP A 8 5.12 -0.49 -24.22
C ASP A 8 5.84 -1.82 -23.88
N ASP A 9 6.98 -2.08 -24.53
CA ASP A 9 7.79 -3.29 -24.37
C ASP A 9 8.84 -3.19 -23.25
N GLU A 10 8.82 -2.11 -22.45
CA GLU A 10 9.71 -1.95 -21.30
C GLU A 10 9.12 -2.67 -20.08
N PHE A 11 9.33 -3.99 -19.99
CA PHE A 11 8.74 -4.84 -18.95
C PHE A 11 9.13 -4.50 -17.51
N THR A 12 10.12 -3.64 -17.30
CA THR A 12 10.55 -3.12 -15.99
C THR A 12 9.89 -1.78 -15.63
N SER A 13 9.11 -1.19 -16.53
CA SER A 13 8.37 0.07 -16.30
C SER A 13 7.08 -0.12 -15.49
N LEU A 14 6.68 -1.37 -15.22
CA LEU A 14 5.46 -1.70 -14.50
C LEU A 14 5.47 -1.08 -13.09
N ARG A 15 4.44 -0.30 -12.81
CA ARG A 15 4.15 0.23 -11.47
C ARG A 15 2.69 0.02 -11.14
N GLY A 16 2.45 -0.62 -10.00
CA GLY A 16 1.14 -0.70 -9.36
C GLY A 16 1.12 0.10 -8.08
N GLU A 17 0.06 0.86 -7.84
CA GLU A 17 -0.15 1.58 -6.60
C GLU A 17 -1.55 1.34 -6.07
N VAL A 18 -1.66 0.99 -4.80
CA VAL A 18 -2.93 0.71 -4.12
C VAL A 18 -3.04 1.59 -2.90
N LEU A 19 -4.10 2.39 -2.84
CA LEU A 19 -4.56 3.06 -1.63
C LEU A 19 -5.83 2.37 -1.13
N ALA A 20 -5.75 1.65 -0.02
CA ALA A 20 -6.89 0.99 0.59
C ALA A 20 -7.22 1.63 1.94
N VAL A 21 -8.51 1.91 2.13
CA VAL A 21 -9.07 2.41 3.39
C VAL A 21 -10.10 1.41 3.87
N ARG A 22 -9.98 0.96 5.11
CA ARG A 22 -10.95 0.07 5.75
C ARG A 22 -11.35 0.64 7.09
N SER A 23 -12.65 0.62 7.41
CA SER A 23 -13.16 1.14 8.67
C SER A 23 -14.30 0.30 9.24
N LEU A 24 -14.38 0.24 10.56
CA LEU A 24 -15.50 -0.33 11.31
C LEU A 24 -15.93 0.66 12.39
N LYS A 25 -17.22 0.69 12.74
CA LYS A 25 -17.77 1.59 13.77
C LYS A 25 -18.90 0.91 14.54
N ARG A 26 -18.99 1.18 15.84
CA ARG A 26 -20.10 0.80 16.73
C ARG A 26 -20.25 1.83 17.84
N GLY A 27 -21.32 2.63 17.79
CA GLY A 27 -21.50 3.75 18.72
C GLY A 27 -20.34 4.75 18.60
N ASP A 28 -19.74 5.08 19.73
CA ASP A 28 -18.58 5.99 19.82
C ASP A 28 -17.26 5.32 19.38
N TRP A 29 -17.19 3.99 19.44
CA TRP A 29 -16.01 3.24 19.02
C TRP A 29 -15.89 3.18 17.49
N SER A 30 -14.70 3.47 16.98
CA SER A 30 -14.36 3.34 15.55
C SER A 30 -12.89 2.97 15.32
N VAL A 31 -12.65 2.16 14.30
CA VAL A 31 -11.31 1.86 13.81
C VAL A 31 -11.21 2.17 12.33
N ARG A 32 -10.05 2.67 11.90
CA ARG A 32 -9.74 2.90 10.48
C ARG A 32 -8.30 2.51 10.20
N THR A 33 -8.06 1.81 9.10
CA THR A 33 -6.72 1.57 8.56
C THR A 33 -6.61 2.23 7.19
N VAL A 34 -5.48 2.88 6.94
CA VAL A 34 -5.11 3.41 5.63
C VAL A 34 -3.81 2.74 5.23
N THR A 35 -3.82 2.03 4.11
CA THR A 35 -2.61 1.41 3.55
C THR A 35 -2.31 1.99 2.18
N ARG A 36 -1.04 2.33 1.93
CA ARG A 36 -0.54 2.66 0.60
C ARG A 36 0.53 1.67 0.23
N THR A 37 0.37 0.99 -0.90
CA THR A 37 1.34 0.01 -1.40
C THR A 37 1.76 0.41 -2.80
N ILE A 38 3.06 0.48 -3.05
CA ILE A 38 3.65 0.72 -4.36
C ILE A 38 4.46 -0.54 -4.73
N LEU A 39 4.17 -1.11 -5.89
CA LEU A 39 4.87 -2.22 -6.50
C LEU A 39 5.61 -1.73 -7.74
N THR A 40 6.92 -2.00 -7.82
CA THR A 40 7.74 -1.87 -9.03
C THR A 40 8.55 -3.14 -9.24
N CYS A 41 9.21 -3.29 -10.39
CA CYS A 41 10.03 -4.48 -10.66
C CYS A 41 11.34 -4.16 -11.41
N THR A 42 12.31 -5.05 -11.24
CA THR A 42 13.42 -5.23 -12.19
C THR A 42 13.18 -6.51 -13.00
N THR A 43 14.20 -6.93 -13.73
CA THR A 43 14.23 -8.22 -14.42
C THR A 43 14.24 -9.42 -13.45
N GLU A 44 14.71 -9.24 -12.22
CA GLU A 44 14.94 -10.32 -11.24
C GLU A 44 13.99 -10.28 -10.04
N VAL A 45 13.50 -9.10 -9.65
CA VAL A 45 12.76 -8.93 -8.40
C VAL A 45 11.59 -7.95 -8.52
N PHE A 46 10.62 -8.11 -7.62
CA PHE A 46 9.61 -7.14 -7.27
C PHE A 46 10.01 -6.35 -6.03
N HIS A 47 9.88 -5.03 -6.10
CA HIS A 47 10.04 -4.12 -4.97
C HIS A 47 8.66 -3.67 -4.49
N ILE A 48 8.39 -3.89 -3.20
CA ILE A 48 7.18 -3.44 -2.54
C ILE A 48 7.57 -2.40 -1.50
N HIS A 49 7.04 -1.19 -1.65
CA HIS A 49 7.06 -0.14 -0.63
C HIS A 49 5.65 -0.01 -0.05
N ALA A 50 5.50 -0.09 1.27
CA ALA A 50 4.20 -0.08 1.91
C ALA A 50 4.16 0.77 3.17
N ASP A 51 3.07 1.52 3.30
CA ASP A 51 2.68 2.30 4.46
C ASP A 51 1.38 1.73 5.06
N LEU A 52 1.30 1.71 6.39
CA LEU A 52 0.09 1.41 7.15
C LEU A 52 -0.04 2.42 8.28
N ASP A 53 -1.15 3.16 8.27
CA ASP A 53 -1.62 3.93 9.41
C ASP A 53 -2.88 3.27 10.00
N ALA A 54 -2.94 3.14 11.32
CA ALA A 54 -4.13 2.68 12.04
C ALA A 54 -4.61 3.73 13.05
N TYR A 55 -5.92 3.91 13.08
CA TYR A 55 -6.63 4.90 13.88
C TYR A 55 -7.64 4.20 14.80
N LEU A 56 -7.72 4.66 16.04
CA LEU A 56 -8.76 4.35 17.02
C LEU A 56 -9.45 5.66 17.40
N ASP A 57 -10.76 5.73 17.24
CA ASP A 57 -11.58 6.90 17.61
C ASP A 57 -11.07 8.22 17.02
N GLY A 58 -10.57 8.14 15.78
CA GLY A 58 -10.00 9.29 15.05
C GLY A 58 -8.54 9.60 15.38
N GLN A 59 -7.98 9.04 16.46
CA GLN A 59 -6.57 9.21 16.83
C GLN A 59 -5.71 8.15 16.15
N ARG A 60 -4.59 8.56 15.51
CA ARG A 60 -3.62 7.61 14.96
C ARG A 60 -2.87 6.93 16.11
N VAL A 61 -3.01 5.61 16.20
CA VAL A 61 -2.42 4.78 17.27
C VAL A 61 -1.25 3.93 16.77
N PHE A 62 -1.12 3.76 15.45
CA PHE A 62 -0.02 3.02 14.85
C PHE A 62 0.31 3.59 13.47
N CYS A 63 1.60 3.61 13.15
CA CYS A 63 2.10 3.89 11.81
C CYS A 63 3.31 2.99 11.53
N LYS A 64 3.40 2.44 10.31
CA LYS A 64 4.55 1.65 9.88
C LYS A 64 4.77 1.83 8.39
N THR A 65 6.02 2.07 8.03
CA THR A 65 6.51 2.02 6.66
C THR A 65 7.53 0.89 6.54
N TRP A 66 7.48 0.12 5.45
CA TRP A 66 8.45 -0.94 5.21
C TRP A 66 8.68 -1.17 3.72
N ASN A 67 9.82 -1.80 3.43
CA ASN A 67 10.18 -2.27 2.10
C ASN A 67 10.32 -3.79 2.11
N ARG A 68 9.92 -4.44 1.03
CA ARG A 68 10.10 -5.88 0.81
C ARG A 68 10.55 -6.13 -0.63
N VAL A 69 11.52 -7.00 -0.80
CA VAL A 69 11.97 -7.50 -2.11
C VAL A 69 11.51 -8.94 -2.25
N VAL A 70 10.90 -9.30 -3.38
CA VAL A 70 10.43 -10.67 -3.68
C VAL A 70 11.03 -11.08 -5.04
N PRO A 71 11.64 -12.27 -5.18
CA PRO A 71 12.06 -12.76 -6.51
C PRO A 71 10.90 -12.79 -7.51
N ARG A 72 11.18 -12.43 -8.76
CA ARG A 72 10.19 -12.42 -9.85
C ARG A 72 9.95 -13.81 -10.42
#